data_AF-A0A9N8VQZ2-F1
#
_entry.id   AF-A0A9N8VQZ2-F1
#
_cell.length_a   1.000
_cell.length_b   1.000
_cell.length_c   1.000
_cell.angle_alpha   90.00
_cell.angle_beta   90.00
_cell.angle_gamma   90.00
#
_symmetry.space_group_name_H-M   'P 1'
#
loop_
_entity.id
_entity.type
_entity.pdbx_description
1 polymer ?
#
loop_
_entity_poly.entity_id
_entity_poly.type
_entity_poly.pdbx_seq_one_letter_code
_entity_poly.pdbx_strand_id
1 'polypeptide(L)'
;MCKNISEISDLVKRFRELFELYPCESSANDLCENLLALGKDRNVKKPPNSFMIFQAFIRSQLRTNEIPENLNKIKNQKILSKVSAEIWNKFSEEDQQIYRELKQRITSMHKEKYPDWKSKQTRTRATFRVHALR
;
A
#
# COMPACT_ATOMS: atom_id res chain seq x y z
N MET A 1 -7.25 5.35 23.99
CA MET A 1 -6.22 6.25 23.40
C MET A 1 -5.03 5.41 22.96
N CYS A 2 -4.43 5.73 21.80
CA CYS A 2 -3.43 4.91 21.13
C CYS A 2 -2.18 4.70 22.00
N LYS A 3 -1.86 3.43 22.28
CA LYS A 3 -0.61 3.04 22.95
C LYS A 3 0.57 3.34 22.00
N ASN A 4 1.44 4.21 22.52
CA ASN A 4 2.87 4.39 22.27
C ASN A 4 3.41 4.48 20.84
N ILE A 5 3.87 5.69 20.50
CA ILE A 5 4.77 6.01 19.38
C ILE A 5 6.05 5.14 19.41
N SER A 6 6.52 4.72 20.59
CA SER A 6 7.69 3.85 20.73
C SER A 6 7.45 2.45 20.14
N GLU A 7 6.26 1.86 20.34
CA GLU A 7 5.91 0.56 19.75
C GLU A 7 5.91 0.61 18.22
N ILE A 8 5.47 1.74 17.63
CA ILE A 8 5.45 1.89 16.18
C ILE A 8 6.87 2.06 15.64
N SER A 9 7.72 2.84 16.31
CA SER A 9 9.12 3.00 15.93
C SER A 9 9.90 1.69 15.98
N ASP A 10 9.70 0.88 17.03
CA ASP A 10 10.35 -0.44 17.16
C ASP A 10 9.86 -1.41 16.08
N LEU A 11 8.56 -1.35 15.76
CA LEU A 11 7.96 -2.14 14.70
C LEU A 11 8.48 -1.73 13.31
N VAL A 12 8.70 -0.43 13.06
CA VAL A 12 9.33 0.09 11.84
C VAL A 12 10.77 -0.41 11.70
N LYS A 13 11.58 -0.38 12.77
CA LYS A 13 12.96 -0.90 12.75
C LYS A 13 13.00 -2.39 12.40
N ARG A 14 12.20 -3.21 13.11
CA ARG A 14 12.12 -4.65 12.86
C ARG A 14 11.59 -4.96 11.47
N PHE A 15 10.67 -4.15 10.94
CA PHE A 15 10.16 -4.31 9.59
C PHE A 15 11.26 -4.09 8.53
N ARG A 16 12.13 -3.10 8.73
CA ARG A 16 13.29 -2.85 7.86
C ARG A 16 14.31 -3.98 7.90
N GLU A 17 14.45 -4.65 9.05
CA GLU A 17 15.36 -5.80 9.24
C GLU A 17 14.76 -7.10 8.69
N LEU A 18 13.45 -7.31 8.84
CA LEU A 18 12.74 -8.52 8.37
C LEU A 18 12.55 -8.55 6.86
N PHE A 19 12.43 -7.39 6.24
CA PHE A 19 12.22 -7.25 4.81
C PHE A 19 13.35 -6.40 4.29
N GLU A 20 14.43 -7.00 3.79
CA GLU A 20 15.42 -6.29 2.98
C GLU A 20 14.64 -5.56 1.86
N LEU A 21 14.47 -4.25 2.00
CA LEU A 21 13.33 -3.50 1.47
C LEU A 21 13.44 -3.19 -0.03
N TYR A 22 13.52 -4.22 -0.87
CA TYR A 22 13.49 -4.07 -2.32
C TYR A 22 12.58 -5.16 -2.90
N PRO A 23 11.55 -4.83 -3.69
CA PRO A 23 10.84 -5.87 -4.41
C PRO A 23 11.84 -6.51 -5.39
N CYS A 24 12.17 -7.77 -5.17
CA CYS A 24 12.79 -8.61 -6.19
C CYS A 24 11.96 -8.50 -7.49
N GLU A 25 12.60 -8.33 -8.64
CA GLU A 25 11.93 -8.07 -9.92
C GLU A 25 10.80 -9.07 -10.23
N SER A 26 10.97 -10.33 -9.84
CA SER A 26 9.95 -11.38 -9.98
C SER A 26 8.68 -11.07 -9.17
N SER A 27 8.83 -10.57 -7.94
CA SER A 27 7.71 -10.17 -7.08
C SER A 27 6.99 -8.91 -7.59
N ALA A 28 7.70 -8.04 -8.31
CA ALA A 28 7.11 -6.83 -8.86
C ALA A 28 6.07 -7.11 -9.95
N ASN A 29 6.32 -8.07 -10.85
CA ASN A 29 5.38 -8.43 -11.91
C ASN A 29 4.08 -9.05 -11.36
N ASP A 30 4.20 -9.98 -10.40
CA ASP A 30 3.03 -10.57 -9.73
C ASP A 30 2.21 -9.51 -8.99
N LEU A 31 2.90 -8.55 -8.37
CA LEU A 31 2.23 -7.42 -7.73
C LEU A 31 1.48 -6.57 -8.76
N CYS A 32 2.06 -6.32 -9.93
CA CYS A 32 1.44 -5.57 -11.02
C CYS A 32 0.14 -6.23 -11.49
N GLU A 33 0.15 -7.52 -11.80
CA GLU A 33 -1.06 -8.23 -12.26
C GLU A 33 -2.16 -8.25 -11.19
N ASN A 34 -1.78 -8.51 -9.93
CA ASN A 34 -2.73 -8.48 -8.82
C ASN A 34 -3.35 -7.10 -8.60
N LEU A 35 -2.59 -6.03 -8.84
CA LEU A 35 -3.07 -4.66 -8.70
C LEU A 35 -3.96 -4.20 -9.86
N LEU A 36 -3.77 -4.75 -11.06
CA LEU A 36 -4.60 -4.51 -12.24
C LEU A 36 -5.87 -5.37 -12.27
N ALA A 37 -6.00 -6.33 -11.36
CA ALA A 37 -7.17 -7.20 -11.29
C ALA A 37 -8.47 -6.42 -11.06
N LEU A 38 -9.54 -6.87 -11.73
CA LEU A 38 -10.87 -6.28 -11.63
C LEU A 38 -11.38 -6.29 -10.17
N GLY A 39 -12.23 -5.32 -9.84
CA GLY A 39 -13.00 -5.33 -8.60
C GLY A 39 -14.00 -6.49 -8.55
N LYS A 40 -14.56 -6.73 -7.36
CA LYS A 40 -15.60 -7.76 -7.15
C LYS A 40 -16.77 -7.64 -8.13
N ASP A 41 -17.09 -6.40 -8.54
CA ASP A 41 -18.18 -6.09 -9.48
C ASP A 41 -17.73 -6.04 -10.94
N ARG A 42 -16.57 -6.65 -11.28
CA ARG A 42 -15.91 -6.57 -12.61
C ARG A 42 -15.56 -5.15 -13.08
N ASN A 43 -15.64 -4.17 -12.18
CA ASN A 43 -15.21 -2.80 -12.45
C ASN A 43 -13.68 -2.70 -12.49
N VAL A 44 -13.15 -2.10 -13.55
CA VAL A 44 -11.72 -1.76 -13.68
C VAL A 44 -11.38 -0.70 -12.63
N LYS A 45 -10.48 -1.05 -11.70
CA LYS A 45 -10.02 -0.17 -10.64
C LYS A 45 -9.05 0.89 -11.20
N LYS A 46 -8.89 1.99 -10.47
CA LYS A 46 -7.84 2.97 -10.79
C LYS A 46 -6.47 2.30 -10.62
N PRO A 47 -5.48 2.60 -11.48
CA PRO A 47 -4.12 2.20 -11.23
C PRO A 47 -3.65 2.81 -9.90
N PRO A 48 -2.98 2.03 -9.04
CA PRO A 48 -2.51 2.48 -7.74
C PRO A 48 -1.40 3.52 -7.85
N ASN A 49 -1.29 4.41 -6.86
CA ASN A 49 -0.12 5.27 -6.70
C ASN A 49 1.06 4.49 -6.07
N SER A 50 2.25 5.11 -6.02
CA SER A 50 3.48 4.50 -5.50
C SER A 50 3.35 3.99 -4.06
N PHE A 51 2.71 4.76 -3.17
CA PHE A 51 2.46 4.32 -1.80
C PHE A 51 1.55 3.09 -1.73
N MET A 52 0.50 3.04 -2.55
CA MET A 52 -0.42 1.90 -2.59
C MET A 52 0.27 0.63 -3.10
N ILE A 53 1.21 0.77 -4.04
CA ILE A 53 2.06 -0.33 -4.53
C ILE A 53 2.95 -0.85 -3.39
N PHE A 54 3.66 0.05 -2.71
CA PHE A 54 4.47 -0.29 -1.54
C PHE A 54 3.66 -1.01 -0.46
N GLN A 55 2.47 -0.49 -0.14
CA GLN A 55 1.61 -1.10 0.87
C GLN A 55 1.10 -2.48 0.44
N ALA A 56 0.84 -2.69 -0.85
CA ALA A 56 0.47 -4.00 -1.39
C ALA A 56 1.63 -4.99 -1.28
N PHE A 57 2.87 -4.54 -1.54
CA PHE A 57 4.07 -5.36 -1.35
C PHE A 57 4.21 -5.82 0.10
N ILE A 58 4.11 -4.91 1.06
CA ILE A 58 4.10 -5.27 2.49
C ILE A 58 3.02 -6.31 2.80
N ARG A 59 1.80 -6.12 2.30
CA ARG A 59 0.72 -7.11 2.52
C ARG A 59 1.08 -8.49 1.96
N SER A 60 1.73 -8.53 0.81
CA SER A 60 2.18 -9.79 0.21
C SER A 60 3.22 -10.47 1.09
N GLN A 61 4.22 -9.71 1.52
CA GLN A 61 5.26 -10.20 2.42
C GLN A 61 4.68 -10.71 3.75
N LEU A 62 3.68 -10.02 4.30
CA LEU A 62 2.98 -10.43 5.52
C LEU A 62 2.09 -11.67 5.36
N ARG A 63 1.70 -12.02 4.13
CA ARG A 63 0.95 -13.25 3.84
C ARG A 63 1.87 -14.44 3.60
N THR A 64 2.99 -14.21 2.94
CA THR A 64 3.92 -15.27 2.51
C THR A 64 4.89 -15.67 3.62
N ASN A 65 5.36 -14.73 4.43
CA ASN A 65 6.35 -15.01 5.46
C ASN A 65 5.69 -15.28 6.82
N GLU A 66 6.32 -16.15 7.60
CA GLU A 66 5.96 -16.33 9.01
C GLU A 66 6.31 -15.06 9.79
N ILE A 67 5.28 -14.46 10.39
CA ILE A 67 5.44 -13.26 11.19
C ILE A 67 5.46 -13.68 12.66
N PRO A 68 6.45 -13.22 13.45
CA PRO A 68 6.46 -13.42 14.89
C PRO A 68 5.13 -13.01 15.54
N GLU A 69 4.65 -13.77 16.51
CA GLU A 69 3.31 -13.59 17.08
C GLU A 69 3.08 -12.19 17.68
N ASN A 70 4.14 -11.59 18.24
CA ASN A 70 4.12 -10.22 18.75
C ASN A 70 3.88 -9.15 17.68
N LEU A 71 4.05 -9.48 16.40
CA LEU A 71 3.80 -8.59 15.26
C LEU A 71 2.47 -8.90 14.56
N ASN A 72 1.69 -9.90 14.98
CA ASN A 72 0.42 -10.27 14.33
C ASN A 72 -0.58 -9.10 14.23
N LYS A 73 -0.51 -8.11 15.13
CA LYS A 73 -1.33 -6.89 15.08
C LYS A 73 -1.18 -6.12 13.77
N ILE A 74 -0.04 -6.22 13.08
CA ILE A 74 0.20 -5.55 11.79
C ILE A 74 -0.74 -6.06 10.68
N LYS A 75 -1.28 -7.28 10.80
CA LYS A 75 -2.27 -7.82 9.85
C LYS A 75 -3.58 -7.01 9.87
N ASN A 76 -3.84 -6.24 10.93
CA ASN A 76 -4.97 -5.32 10.97
C ASN A 76 -4.75 -4.17 9.98
N GLN A 77 -5.68 -3.99 9.05
CA GLN A 77 -5.61 -2.98 7.98
C GLN A 77 -5.37 -1.54 8.46
N LYS A 78 -5.93 -1.14 9.62
CA LYS A 78 -5.75 0.21 10.19
C LYS A 78 -4.32 0.39 10.71
N ILE A 79 -3.79 -0.63 11.38
CA ILE A 79 -2.43 -0.62 11.92
C ILE A 79 -1.43 -0.65 10.77
N LEU A 80 -1.61 -1.57 9.81
CA LEU A 80 -0.81 -1.63 8.60
C LEU A 80 -0.72 -0.28 7.89
N SER A 81 -1.85 0.42 7.72
CA SER A 81 -1.86 1.71 7.02
C SER A 81 -1.08 2.79 7.74
N LYS A 82 -1.12 2.82 9.06
CA LYS A 82 -0.29 3.74 9.86
C LYS A 82 1.19 3.39 9.74
N VAL A 83 1.52 2.13 9.95
CA VAL A 83 2.91 1.63 9.90
C VAL A 83 3.51 1.88 8.52
N SER A 84 2.81 1.51 7.44
CA SER A 84 3.29 1.77 6.08
C SER A 84 3.48 3.25 5.81
N ALA A 85 2.59 4.13 6.28
CA ALA A 85 2.77 5.58 6.11
C ALA A 85 4.04 6.08 6.83
N GLU A 86 4.28 5.61 8.05
CA GLU A 86 5.50 5.97 8.80
C GLU A 86 6.77 5.45 8.14
N ILE A 87 6.75 4.23 7.60
CA ILE A 87 7.89 3.66 6.86
C ILE A 87 8.13 4.48 5.59
N TRP A 88 7.08 4.72 4.80
CA TRP A 88 7.16 5.47 3.54
C TRP A 88 7.74 6.87 3.74
N ASN A 89 7.32 7.58 4.79
CA ASN A 89 7.84 8.91 5.10
C ASN A 89 9.31 8.90 5.55
N LYS A 90 9.85 7.74 5.95
CA LYS A 90 11.26 7.56 6.32
C LYS A 90 12.12 7.01 5.20
N PHE A 91 11.53 6.61 4.07
CA PHE A 91 12.29 6.18 2.90
C PHE A 91 13.09 7.34 2.32
N SER A 92 14.29 7.02 1.82
CA SER A 92 15.03 7.97 1.00
C SER A 92 14.31 8.20 -0.33
N GLU A 93 14.70 9.25 -1.06
CA GLU A 93 14.11 9.51 -2.37
C GLU A 93 14.42 8.38 -3.35
N GLU A 94 15.61 7.75 -3.24
CA GLU A 94 16.02 6.60 -4.04
C GLU A 94 15.11 5.40 -3.79
N ASP A 95 14.81 5.10 -2.53
CA ASP A 95 13.91 4.00 -2.16
C ASP A 95 12.48 4.25 -2.68
N GLN A 96 12.01 5.51 -2.59
CA GLN A 96 10.70 5.87 -3.15
C GLN A 96 10.68 5.82 -4.68
N GLN A 97 11.80 6.11 -5.33
CA GLN A 97 11.92 6.19 -6.79
C GLN A 97 11.60 4.85 -7.46
N ILE A 98 11.98 3.73 -6.87
CA ILE A 98 11.65 2.38 -7.37
C ILE A 98 10.12 2.21 -7.45
N TYR A 99 9.39 2.62 -6.43
CA TYR A 99 7.93 2.55 -6.42
C TYR A 99 7.28 3.59 -7.36
N ARG A 100 7.99 4.67 -7.71
CA ARG A 100 7.55 5.62 -8.76
C ARG A 100 7.70 5.01 -10.15
N GLU A 101 8.78 4.27 -10.39
CA GLU A 101 9.00 3.52 -11.64
C GLU A 101 7.99 2.38 -11.80
N LEU A 102 7.76 1.61 -10.73
CA LEU A 102 6.70 0.59 -10.72
C LEU A 102 5.32 1.19 -11.00
N LYS A 103 5.02 2.36 -10.42
CA LYS A 103 3.77 3.08 -10.72
C LYS A 103 3.67 3.41 -12.22
N GLN A 104 4.75 3.91 -12.82
CA GLN A 104 4.75 4.22 -14.26
C GLN A 104 4.47 2.97 -15.09
N ARG A 105 5.18 1.86 -14.79
CA ARG A 105 4.97 0.57 -15.47
C ARG A 105 3.54 0.06 -15.34
N ILE A 106 2.99 0.04 -14.12
CA ILE A 106 1.60 -0.38 -13.86
C ILE A 106 0.61 0.53 -14.59
N THR A 107 0.86 1.84 -14.65
CA THR A 107 -0.01 2.78 -15.36
C THR A 107 0.00 2.52 -16.86
N SER A 108 1.17 2.25 -17.45
CA SER A 108 1.30 1.88 -18.87
C SER A 108 0.56 0.58 -19.17
N MET A 109 0.79 -0.48 -18.38
CA MET A 109 0.10 -1.76 -18.52
C MET A 109 -1.42 -1.61 -18.34
N HIS A 110 -1.88 -0.80 -17.39
CA HIS A 110 -3.32 -0.52 -17.21
C HIS A 110 -3.91 0.12 -18.46
N LYS A 111 -3.21 1.09 -19.06
CA LYS A 111 -3.69 1.82 -20.24
C LYS A 111 -3.74 0.90 -21.47
N GLU A 112 -2.77 0.01 -21.61
CA GLU A 112 -2.74 -1.00 -22.68
C GLU A 112 -3.86 -2.03 -22.52
N LYS A 113 -4.07 -2.53 -21.31
CA LYS A 113 -5.11 -3.53 -20.99
C LYS A 113 -6.52 -2.95 -21.05
N TYR A 114 -6.67 -1.67 -20.74
CA TYR A 114 -7.96 -0.97 -20.66
C TYR A 114 -7.91 0.41 -21.37
N PRO A 115 -7.80 0.45 -22.71
CA PRO A 115 -7.62 1.70 -23.45
C PRO A 115 -8.81 2.66 -23.35
N ASP A 116 -10.04 2.13 -23.23
CA ASP A 116 -11.27 2.92 -23.10
C ASP A 116 -11.58 3.35 -21.67
N TRP A 117 -10.76 2.93 -20.70
CA TRP A 117 -11.03 3.22 -19.31
C TRP A 117 -10.85 4.71 -19.01
N LYS A 118 -11.85 5.28 -18.33
CA LYS A 118 -11.82 6.66 -17.85
C LYS A 118 -12.09 6.68 -16.35
N SER A 119 -11.30 7.46 -15.61
CA SER A 119 -11.51 7.64 -14.18
C SER A 119 -12.84 8.35 -13.93
N LYS A 120 -13.84 7.61 -13.43
CA LYS A 120 -15.04 8.21 -12.86
C LYS A 120 -14.67 8.94 -11.57
N GLN A 121 -14.74 10.27 -11.59
CA GLN A 121 -14.68 11.06 -10.37
C GLN A 121 -16.07 11.08 -9.74
N THR A 122 -16.34 10.14 -8.85
CA THR A 122 -17.55 10.23 -8.03
C THR A 122 -17.29 11.27 -6.95
N ARG A 123 -17.79 12.50 -7.13
CA ARG A 123 -17.81 13.52 -6.07
C ARG A 123 -18.87 13.14 -5.04
N THR A 124 -18.60 12.11 -4.25
CA THR A 124 -19.41 11.86 -3.06
C THR A 124 -19.05 12.95 -2.08
N ARG A 125 -19.97 13.89 -1.80
CA ARG A 125 -19.80 14.83 -0.69
C ARG A 125 -19.65 13.99 0.57
N ALA A 126 -18.43 13.82 1.06
CA ALA A 126 -18.21 13.23 2.36
C ALA A 126 -18.90 14.15 3.36
N THR A 127 -20.06 13.75 3.87
CA THR A 127 -20.67 14.38 5.03
C THR A 127 -19.77 14.07 6.21
N PHE A 128 -18.74 14.89 6.41
CA PHE A 128 -18.12 15.01 7.71
C PHE A 128 -19.25 15.44 8.65
N ARG A 129 -19.82 14.49 9.41
CA ARG A 129 -20.67 14.83 10.54
C ARG A 129 -19.77 15.49 11.56
N VAL A 130 -19.64 16.80 11.46
CA VAL A 130 -19.12 17.61 12.55
C VAL A 130 -20.17 17.47 13.65
N HIS A 131 -19.88 16.66 14.67
CA HIS A 131 -20.64 16.75 15.90
C HIS A 131 -20.40 18.16 16.44
N ALA A 132 -21.31 19.08 16.13
CA ALA A 132 -21.38 20.36 16.78
C ALA A 132 -21.68 20.07 18.26
N LEU A 133 -20.68 20.27 19.11
CA LEU A 133 -20.86 20.29 20.54
C LEU A 133 -21.82 21.44 20.86
N ARG A 134 -22.91 21.11 21.55
CA ARG A 134 -23.89 22.05 22.06
C ARG A 134 -23.88 21.96 23.57
#